data_AF-A0AAV0KPZ2-F1
#
_entry.id   AF-A0AAV0KPZ2-F1
#
_cell.length_a   1.000
_cell.length_b   1.000
_cell.length_c   1.000
_cell.angle_alpha   90.00
_cell.angle_beta   90.00
_cell.angle_gamma   90.00
#
_symmetry.space_group_name_H-M   'P 1'
#
loop_
_entity.id
_entity.type
_entity.pdbx_description
1 polymer ?
#
loop_
_entity_poly.entity_id
_entity_poly.type
_entity_poly.pdbx_seq_one_letter_code
_entity_poly.pdbx_strand_id
1 'polypeptide(L)'
;MLEKCLAWRKEFGADSVVEEDLGFKQLEGVVAYMQGFDREGHPVCYNAYGVFKDKEMYEKVFGDEEKLQRFLRWRVQVLERGINLLHFKPGGVNSIIQVTDMKDMPKRELRVASNHILSLFQDNYPEMVARKVSK
;
A
#
# COMPACT_ATOMS: atom_id res chain seq x y z
N MET A 1 -5.28 20.75 3.36
CA MET A 1 -4.79 19.36 3.35
C MET A 1 -5.70 18.49 4.21
N LEU A 2 -5.89 18.81 5.49
CA LEU A 2 -6.79 18.07 6.39
C LEU A 2 -8.23 17.91 5.85
N GLU A 3 -8.90 19.00 5.47
CA GLU A 3 -10.28 18.96 4.94
C GLU A 3 -10.41 18.10 3.68
N LYS A 4 -9.39 18.16 2.79
CA LYS A 4 -9.32 17.34 1.58
C LYS A 4 -9.16 15.86 1.90
N CYS A 5 -8.28 15.52 2.84
CA CYS A 5 -8.12 14.14 3.31
C CYS A 5 -9.41 13.62 3.96
N LEU A 6 -10.10 14.42 4.78
CA LEU A 6 -11.40 14.03 5.36
C LEU A 6 -12.48 13.79 4.30
N ALA A 7 -12.60 14.67 3.31
CA ALA A 7 -13.51 14.48 2.19
C ALA A 7 -13.17 13.20 1.41
N TRP A 8 -11.88 13.01 1.10
CA TRP A 8 -11.39 11.82 0.39
C TRP A 8 -11.68 10.54 1.17
N ARG A 9 -11.40 10.48 2.48
CA ARG A 9 -11.67 9.29 3.31
C ARG A 9 -13.15 8.90 3.25
N LYS A 10 -14.04 9.89 3.26
CA LYS A 10 -15.50 9.66 3.18
C LYS A 10 -15.91 9.14 1.79
N GLU A 11 -15.43 9.77 0.73
CA GLU A 11 -15.73 9.37 -0.66
C GLU A 11 -15.14 8.00 -1.01
N PHE A 12 -13.92 7.74 -0.54
CA PHE A 12 -13.21 6.50 -0.73
C PHE A 12 -13.76 5.36 0.14
N GLY A 13 -14.39 5.66 1.29
CA GLY A 13 -14.81 4.65 2.26
C GLY A 13 -13.62 4.00 2.98
N ALA A 14 -12.62 4.81 3.36
CA ALA A 14 -11.38 4.32 3.96
C ALA A 14 -11.61 3.59 5.30
N ASP A 15 -12.65 3.95 6.05
CA ASP A 15 -12.92 3.36 7.36
C ASP A 15 -13.41 1.91 7.29
N SER A 16 -14.02 1.49 6.16
CA SER A 16 -14.50 0.12 5.95
C SER A 16 -13.59 -0.71 5.04
N VAL A 17 -12.60 -0.08 4.39
CA VAL A 17 -11.83 -0.73 3.33
C VAL A 17 -11.09 -1.98 3.81
N VAL A 18 -10.72 -2.05 5.09
CA VAL A 18 -10.02 -3.20 5.70
C VAL A 18 -10.83 -4.50 5.59
N GLU A 19 -12.16 -4.41 5.63
CA GLU A 19 -13.10 -5.54 5.64
C GLU A 19 -13.57 -5.95 4.24
N GLU A 20 -13.23 -5.19 3.20
CA GLU A 20 -13.71 -5.43 1.84
C GLU A 20 -13.01 -6.63 1.17
N ASP A 21 -13.78 -7.46 0.46
CA ASP A 21 -13.20 -8.48 -0.44
C ASP A 21 -12.93 -7.89 -1.83
N LEU A 22 -11.68 -7.49 -2.06
CA LEU A 22 -11.24 -6.91 -3.32
C LEU A 22 -10.73 -7.96 -4.34
N GLY A 23 -10.84 -9.25 -4.01
CA GLY A 23 -10.41 -10.34 -4.90
C GLY A 23 -8.88 -10.54 -4.96
N PHE A 24 -8.13 -9.97 -4.00
CA PHE A 24 -6.66 -10.03 -3.95
C PHE A 24 -6.08 -10.94 -2.87
N LYS A 25 -6.89 -11.83 -2.28
CA LYS A 25 -6.42 -12.79 -1.25
C LYS A 25 -5.20 -13.61 -1.69
N GLN A 26 -5.05 -13.86 -2.99
CA GLN A 26 -3.89 -14.56 -3.58
C GLN A 26 -2.61 -13.70 -3.63
N LEU A 27 -2.75 -12.38 -3.62
CA LEU A 27 -1.64 -11.42 -3.62
C LEU A 27 -1.28 -10.98 -2.18
N GLU A 28 -2.18 -11.17 -1.22
CA GLU A 28 -1.89 -10.99 0.20
C GLU A 28 -0.79 -11.96 0.64
N GLY A 29 0.24 -11.44 1.33
CA GLY A 29 1.41 -12.23 1.73
C GLY A 29 2.47 -12.44 0.64
N VAL A 30 2.18 -12.05 -0.61
CA VAL A 30 3.12 -12.20 -1.73
C VAL A 30 3.53 -10.83 -2.29
N VAL A 31 2.55 -10.00 -2.67
CA VAL A 31 2.80 -8.72 -3.35
C VAL A 31 2.94 -7.58 -2.36
N ALA A 32 2.07 -7.54 -1.36
CA ALA A 32 2.21 -6.61 -0.27
C ALA A 32 1.55 -7.11 0.99
N TYR A 33 2.26 -6.93 2.10
CA TYR A 33 1.84 -7.47 3.39
C TYR A 33 2.59 -6.81 4.54
N MET A 34 1.95 -6.81 5.70
CA MET A 34 2.56 -6.43 6.97
C MET A 34 3.18 -7.66 7.60
N GLN A 35 4.48 -7.64 7.90
CA GLN A 35 5.14 -8.74 8.59
C GLN A 35 6.29 -8.24 9.46
N GLY A 36 6.24 -8.56 10.75
CA GLY A 36 7.30 -8.22 11.69
C GLY A 36 7.42 -6.72 11.99
N PHE A 37 8.44 -6.40 12.78
CA PHE A 37 8.71 -5.07 13.31
C PHE A 37 10.20 -4.78 13.20
N ASP A 38 10.57 -3.51 13.10
CA ASP A 38 11.96 -3.10 13.22
C ASP A 38 12.42 -3.06 14.69
N ARG A 39 13.66 -2.57 14.93
CA ARG A 39 14.24 -2.51 16.27
C ARG A 39 13.56 -1.49 17.19
N GLU A 40 12.83 -0.54 16.63
CA GLU A 40 12.11 0.52 17.35
C GLU A 40 10.61 0.20 17.47
N GLY A 41 10.17 -0.96 16.96
CA GLY A 41 8.79 -1.41 17.02
C GLY A 41 7.90 -0.91 15.87
N HIS A 42 8.48 -0.30 14.84
CA HIS A 42 7.71 0.09 13.65
C HIS A 42 7.27 -1.15 12.88
N PRO A 43 5.98 -1.30 12.57
CA PRO A 43 5.52 -2.40 11.72
C PRO A 43 6.12 -2.27 10.32
N VAL A 44 6.47 -3.41 9.71
CA VAL A 44 7.13 -3.43 8.40
C VAL A 44 6.16 -3.89 7.31
N CYS A 45 5.95 -3.03 6.32
CA CYS A 45 5.22 -3.31 5.09
C CYS A 45 6.21 -3.74 3.99
N TYR A 46 6.11 -5.00 3.56
CA TYR A 46 6.85 -5.51 2.40
C TYR A 46 6.05 -5.28 1.12
N ASN A 47 6.74 -4.96 0.03
CA ASN A 47 6.16 -4.75 -1.30
C ASN A 47 7.05 -5.48 -2.32
N ALA A 48 6.55 -6.56 -2.91
CA ALA A 48 7.27 -7.36 -3.90
C ALA A 48 6.48 -7.41 -5.21
N TYR A 49 6.83 -6.51 -6.12
CA TYR A 49 6.11 -6.36 -7.39
C TYR A 49 6.67 -7.21 -8.54
N GLY A 50 7.65 -8.06 -8.27
CA GLY A 50 8.26 -8.95 -9.27
C GLY A 50 7.26 -9.93 -9.90
N VAL A 51 6.16 -10.26 -9.22
CA VAL A 51 5.10 -11.13 -9.79
C VAL A 51 4.45 -10.56 -11.04
N PHE A 52 4.49 -9.24 -11.21
CA PHE A 52 3.90 -8.56 -12.37
C PHE A 52 4.79 -8.59 -13.61
N LYS A 53 5.98 -9.21 -13.52
CA LYS A 53 6.77 -9.56 -14.70
C LYS A 53 6.05 -10.59 -15.57
N ASP A 54 5.22 -11.42 -14.96
CA ASP A 54 4.30 -12.29 -15.68
C ASP A 54 3.19 -11.46 -16.34
N LYS A 55 3.03 -11.62 -17.65
CA LYS A 55 2.08 -10.82 -18.43
C LYS A 55 0.63 -11.12 -18.10
N GLU A 56 0.29 -12.36 -17.78
CA GLU A 56 -1.08 -12.73 -17.42
C GLU A 56 -1.45 -12.11 -16.07
N MET A 57 -0.53 -12.16 -15.10
CA MET A 57 -0.71 -11.50 -13.81
C MET A 57 -0.80 -9.98 -13.96
N TYR A 58 0.05 -9.39 -14.81
CA TYR A 58 -0.01 -7.96 -15.10
C TYR A 58 -1.38 -7.58 -15.68
N GLU A 59 -1.84 -8.26 -16.73
CA GLU A 59 -3.10 -7.97 -17.41
C GLU A 59 -4.32 -8.17 -16.49
N LYS A 60 -4.24 -9.15 -15.58
CA LYS A 60 -5.29 -9.41 -14.58
C LYS A 60 -5.42 -8.28 -13.55
N VAL A 61 -4.34 -7.56 -13.26
CA VAL A 61 -4.29 -6.53 -12.20
C VAL A 61 -4.25 -5.09 -12.75
N PHE A 62 -3.71 -4.89 -13.95
CA PHE A 62 -3.46 -3.59 -14.57
C PHE A 62 -3.96 -3.48 -16.02
N GLY A 63 -4.67 -4.49 -16.54
CA GLY A 63 -5.09 -4.54 -17.95
C GLY A 63 -6.09 -3.45 -18.36
N ASP A 64 -6.79 -2.85 -17.40
CA ASP A 64 -7.73 -1.75 -17.62
C ASP A 64 -7.80 -0.84 -16.39
N GLU A 65 -8.49 0.30 -16.54
CA GLU A 65 -8.64 1.31 -15.50
C GLU A 65 -9.37 0.75 -14.26
N GLU A 66 -10.39 -0.09 -14.43
CA GLU A 66 -11.15 -0.66 -13.32
C GLU A 66 -10.27 -1.56 -12.44
N LYS A 67 -9.47 -2.44 -13.08
CA LYS A 67 -8.50 -3.29 -12.37
C LYS A 67 -7.43 -2.47 -11.66
N LEU A 68 -6.91 -1.42 -12.31
CA LEU A 68 -5.96 -0.50 -11.69
C LEU A 68 -6.56 0.18 -10.46
N GLN A 69 -7.78 0.73 -10.56
CA GLN A 69 -8.46 1.35 -9.42
C GLN A 69 -8.72 0.36 -8.29
N ARG A 70 -9.10 -0.88 -8.61
CA ARG A 70 -9.26 -1.95 -7.62
C ARG A 70 -7.94 -2.27 -6.93
N PHE A 71 -6.83 -2.31 -7.68
CA PHE A 71 -5.49 -2.51 -7.11
C PHE A 71 -5.07 -1.35 -6.20
N LEU A 72 -5.31 -0.09 -6.61
CA LEU A 72 -5.05 1.08 -5.78
C LEU A 72 -5.87 1.03 -4.49
N ARG A 73 -7.13 0.59 -4.57
CA ARG A 73 -7.99 0.39 -3.42
C ARG A 73 -7.42 -0.65 -2.45
N TRP A 74 -6.93 -1.77 -3.00
CA TRP A 74 -6.26 -2.80 -2.21
C TRP A 74 -4.94 -2.32 -1.59
N ARG A 75 -4.20 -1.45 -2.27
CA ARG A 75 -2.99 -0.83 -1.68
C ARG A 75 -3.31 0.01 -0.45
N VAL A 76 -4.44 0.73 -0.47
CA VAL A 76 -4.94 1.44 0.71
C VAL A 76 -5.35 0.46 1.80
N GLN A 77 -6.04 -0.62 1.45
CA GLN A 77 -6.42 -1.67 2.41
C GLN A 77 -5.21 -2.22 3.19
N VAL A 78 -4.11 -2.54 2.48
CA VAL A 78 -2.88 -3.02 3.12
C VAL A 78 -2.28 -1.96 4.06
N LEU A 79 -2.30 -0.69 3.65
CA LEU A 79 -1.79 0.41 4.47
C LEU A 79 -2.65 0.63 5.73
N GLU A 80 -3.97 0.64 5.62
CA GLU A 80 -4.92 0.79 6.74
C GLU A 80 -4.76 -0.35 7.76
N ARG A 81 -4.53 -1.58 7.29
CA ARG A 81 -4.16 -2.70 8.18
C ARG A 81 -2.87 -2.43 8.95
N GLY A 82 -1.87 -1.80 8.31
CA GLY A 82 -0.65 -1.36 8.97
C GLY A 82 -0.88 -0.23 9.97
N ILE A 83 -1.76 0.73 9.65
CA ILE A 83 -2.13 1.84 10.53
C ILE A 83 -2.81 1.33 11.81
N ASN A 84 -3.62 0.27 11.73
CA ASN A 84 -4.23 -0.37 12.90
C ASN A 84 -3.21 -0.96 13.89
N LEU A 85 -1.96 -1.17 13.47
CA LEU A 85 -0.87 -1.61 14.35
C LEU A 85 -0.15 -0.45 15.06
N LEU A 86 -0.50 0.80 14.73
CA LEU A 86 0.13 1.99 15.29
C LEU A 86 -0.52 2.43 16.60
N HIS A 87 0.24 3.18 17.40
CA HIS A 87 -0.18 3.72 18.67
C HIS A 87 0.09 5.23 18.70
N PHE A 88 -0.91 6.02 18.32
CA PHE A 88 -0.87 7.48 18.35
C PHE A 88 -1.02 8.05 19.77
N LYS A 89 -0.02 7.77 20.62
CA LYS A 89 0.13 8.31 21.98
C LYS A 89 1.57 8.77 22.20
N PRO A 90 1.86 9.64 23.17
CA PRO A 90 3.23 10.02 23.48
C PRO A 90 4.13 8.80 23.70
N GLY A 91 5.25 8.72 22.96
CA GLY A 91 6.17 7.58 22.98
C GLY A 91 5.68 6.30 22.28
N GLY A 92 4.52 6.34 21.62
CA GLY A 92 4.02 5.24 20.80
C GLY A 92 4.56 5.30 19.36
N VAL A 93 4.59 4.13 18.72
CA VAL A 93 4.96 3.96 17.31
C VAL A 93 3.84 4.54 16.43
N ASN A 94 4.15 5.54 15.61
CA ASN A 94 3.17 6.27 14.80
C ASN A 94 3.48 6.25 13.29
N SER A 95 4.42 5.38 12.86
CA SER A 95 4.90 5.30 11.49
C SER A 95 5.26 3.87 11.09
N ILE A 96 5.30 3.62 9.79
CA ILE A 96 5.49 2.30 9.16
C ILE A 96 6.83 2.28 8.41
N ILE A 97 7.52 1.14 8.42
CA ILE A 97 8.68 0.90 7.54
C ILE A 97 8.18 0.30 6.23
N GLN A 98 8.59 0.85 5.09
CA GLN A 98 8.30 0.26 3.79
C GLN A 98 9.55 -0.37 3.19
N VAL A 99 9.49 -1.67 2.95
CA VAL A 99 10.51 -2.41 2.20
C VAL A 99 9.95 -2.73 0.82
N THR A 100 10.67 -2.34 -0.23
CA THR A 100 10.32 -2.67 -1.61
C THR A 100 11.37 -3.59 -2.19
N ASP A 101 10.97 -4.80 -2.55
CA ASP A 101 11.79 -5.72 -3.32
C ASP A 101 11.77 -5.29 -4.80
N MET A 102 12.92 -4.86 -5.29
CA MET A 102 13.16 -4.39 -6.65
C MET A 102 13.55 -5.53 -7.59
N LYS A 103 13.81 -6.73 -7.07
CA LYS A 103 14.16 -7.90 -7.88
C LYS A 103 13.02 -8.22 -8.84
N ASP A 104 13.36 -8.37 -10.11
CA ASP A 104 12.43 -8.70 -11.21
C ASP A 104 11.25 -7.71 -11.38
N MET A 105 11.28 -6.54 -10.75
CA MET A 105 10.22 -5.55 -10.86
C MET A 105 10.13 -4.99 -12.30
N PRO A 106 8.97 -5.08 -12.97
CA PRO A 106 8.76 -4.48 -14.29
C PRO A 106 8.58 -2.97 -14.17
N LYS A 107 9.71 -2.25 -14.03
CA LYS A 107 9.75 -0.81 -13.70
C LYS A 107 9.00 0.08 -14.70
N ARG A 108 8.98 -0.30 -15.98
CA ARG A 108 8.37 0.52 -17.04
C ARG A 108 6.85 0.42 -16.98
N GLU A 109 6.35 -0.80 -16.82
CA GLU A 109 4.96 -1.18 -16.79
C GLU A 109 4.30 -0.67 -15.50
N LEU A 110 4.97 -0.82 -14.35
CA LEU A 110 4.48 -0.35 -13.05
C LEU A 110 4.64 1.15 -12.82
N ARG A 111 5.26 1.90 -13.74
CA ARG A 111 5.52 3.33 -13.55
C ARG A 111 4.22 4.11 -13.31
N VAL A 112 3.18 3.80 -14.06
CA VAL A 112 1.87 4.46 -13.94
C VAL A 112 1.25 4.16 -12.58
N ALA A 113 1.10 2.87 -12.24
CA ALA A 113 0.56 2.46 -10.95
C ALA A 113 1.37 3.02 -9.76
N SER A 114 2.70 3.03 -9.86
CA SER A 114 3.59 3.58 -8.83
C SER A 114 3.37 5.07 -8.60
N ASN A 115 3.16 5.85 -9.67
CA ASN A 115 2.86 7.28 -9.56
C ASN A 115 1.51 7.53 -8.88
N HIS A 116 0.49 6.73 -9.21
CA HIS A 116 -0.82 6.82 -8.55
C HIS A 116 -0.73 6.48 -7.07
N ILE A 117 -0.04 5.40 -6.71
CA ILE A 117 0.19 5.03 -5.30
C ILE A 117 0.92 6.14 -4.56
N LEU A 118 1.95 6.72 -5.17
CA LEU A 118 2.73 7.78 -4.56
C LEU A 118 1.88 9.02 -4.29
N SER A 119 1.09 9.48 -5.27
CA SER A 119 0.19 10.62 -5.10
C SER A 119 -0.84 10.33 -4.01
N LEU A 120 -1.49 9.16 -4.06
CA LEU A 120 -2.52 8.76 -3.10
C LEU A 120 -1.98 8.79 -1.67
N PHE A 121 -0.78 8.27 -1.44
CA PHE A 121 -0.17 8.26 -0.11
C PHE A 121 0.33 9.63 0.33
N GLN A 122 0.89 10.44 -0.57
CA GLN A 122 1.33 11.80 -0.24
C GLN A 122 0.16 12.70 0.14
N ASP A 123 -0.97 12.60 -0.56
CA ASP A 123 -2.12 13.48 -0.35
C ASP A 123 -2.95 13.09 0.88
N ASN A 124 -3.02 11.80 1.21
CA ASN A 124 -3.96 11.28 2.21
C ASN A 124 -3.32 10.63 3.45
N TYR A 125 -2.04 10.22 3.38
CA TYR A 125 -1.31 9.55 4.46
C TYR A 125 0.03 10.22 4.78
N PRO A 126 0.05 11.53 5.06
CA PRO A 126 1.29 12.26 5.30
C PRO A 126 2.01 11.76 6.56
N GLU A 127 3.35 11.79 6.53
CA GLU A 127 4.23 11.43 7.67
C GLU A 127 4.03 10.01 8.22
N MET A 128 3.41 9.10 7.47
CA MET A 128 3.14 7.73 7.92
C MET A 128 4.28 6.73 7.65
N VAL A 129 5.35 7.16 6.95
CA VAL A 129 6.48 6.29 6.58
C VAL A 129 7.75 6.75 7.31
N ALA A 130 8.23 5.95 8.26
CA ALA A 130 9.48 6.22 8.99
C ALA A 130 10.70 6.06 8.09
N ARG A 131 10.69 5.02 7.24
CA ARG A 131 11.79 4.73 6.33
C ARG A 131 11.30 3.94 5.12
N LYS A 132 11.86 4.27 3.96
CA LYS A 132 11.73 3.49 2.73
C LYS A 132 13.06 2.79 2.42
N VAL A 133 13.02 1.49 2.25
CA VAL A 133 14.17 0.65 1.90
C VAL A 133 13.87 -0.05 0.58
N SER A 134 14.78 0.06 -0.38
CA SER A 134 14.72 -0.68 -1.64
C SER A 134 15.77 -1.78 -1.62
N LYS A 135 15.37 -3.03 -1.83
CA LYS A 135 16.25 -4.20 -1.81
C LYS A 135 16.29 -4.88 -3.18
#